data_AF-A0AAE6F402-F1
#
_entry.id   AF-A0AAE6F402-F1
#
_cell.length_a   1.000
_cell.length_b   1.000
_cell.length_c   1.000
_cell.angle_alpha   90.00
_cell.angle_beta   90.00
_cell.angle_gamma   90.00
#
_symmetry.space_group_name_H-M   'P 1'
#
loop_
_entity.id
_entity.type
_entity.pdbx_description
1 polymer ?
#
loop_
_entity_poly.entity_id
_entity_poly.type
_entity_poly.pdbx_seq_one_letter_code
_entity_poly.pdbx_strand_id
1 'polypeptide(L)'
;MVEIGENIKKLRKAKRMTQKEVANQLNVTPQTISKWGRNISYPDLDMLVRLSQLFHISTDALLGNTKPTFFASLFSKKKRGKTMEKVPATPSTIQTDKLSSSEKQIMIFSVSSWITEGELQTQRLQLKLQKYFTVQRQSIAVEMYSLSKVAEKAPAADLILLTPEAQFALKELQEAVPHTPILLLSSQEYGLLPIEQIAEKSLQAML
;
A
#
# COMPACT_ATOMS: atom_id res chain seq x y z
N MET A 1 6.61 -5.86 -26.24
CA MET A 1 7.28 -4.63 -26.72
C MET A 1 6.59 -3.45 -26.06
N VAL A 2 7.32 -2.46 -25.56
CA VAL A 2 6.78 -1.34 -24.77
C VAL A 2 5.95 -0.41 -25.68
N GLU A 3 4.64 -0.24 -25.43
CA GLU A 3 3.73 0.58 -26.25
C GLU A 3 3.72 2.06 -25.84
N ILE A 4 4.90 2.66 -25.65
CA ILE A 4 5.02 4.04 -25.16
C ILE A 4 4.37 5.08 -26.07
N GLY A 5 4.36 4.88 -27.39
CA GLY A 5 3.79 5.84 -28.34
C GLY A 5 2.28 6.06 -28.15
N GLU A 6 1.53 4.98 -27.93
CA GLU A 6 0.10 5.08 -27.65
C GLU A 6 -0.17 5.76 -26.31
N ASN A 7 0.68 5.52 -25.30
CA ASN A 7 0.57 6.21 -24.00
C ASN A 7 0.85 7.72 -24.13
N ILE A 8 1.91 8.12 -24.83
CA ILE A 8 2.20 9.54 -25.08
C ILE A 8 1.00 10.21 -25.77
N LYS A 9 0.39 9.55 -26.76
CA LYS A 9 -0.77 10.05 -27.48
C LYS A 9 -2.01 10.17 -26.58
N LYS A 10 -2.27 9.17 -25.74
CA LYS A 10 -3.38 9.17 -24.77
C LYS A 10 -3.21 10.29 -23.74
N LEU A 11 -2.05 10.39 -23.10
CA LEU A 11 -1.75 11.40 -22.07
C LEU A 11 -1.83 12.82 -22.62
N ARG A 12 -1.28 13.05 -23.81
CA ARG A 12 -1.38 14.33 -24.52
C ARG A 12 -2.85 14.72 -24.74
N LYS A 13 -3.68 13.79 -25.22
CA LYS A 13 -5.12 14.03 -25.45
C LYS A 13 -5.87 14.28 -24.14
N ALA A 14 -5.56 13.53 -23.09
CA ALA A 14 -6.17 13.71 -21.76
C ALA A 14 -5.89 15.11 -21.19
N LYS A 15 -4.67 15.63 -21.38
CA LYS A 15 -4.31 17.02 -21.04
C LYS A 15 -4.71 18.06 -22.08
N ARG A 16 -5.44 17.67 -23.13
CA ARG A 16 -5.88 18.53 -24.26
C ARG A 16 -4.74 19.28 -24.96
N MET A 17 -3.53 18.72 -24.94
CA MET A 17 -2.37 19.37 -25.54
C MET A 17 -2.22 19.03 -27.03
N THR A 18 -1.72 19.95 -27.85
CA THR A 18 -1.33 19.65 -29.24
C THR A 18 0.07 19.03 -29.31
N GLN A 19 0.43 18.40 -30.45
CA GLN A 19 1.80 17.90 -30.64
C GLN A 19 2.82 19.05 -30.59
N LYS A 20 2.43 20.24 -31.08
CA LYS A 20 3.23 21.45 -31.07
C LYS A 20 3.49 21.95 -29.65
N GLU A 21 2.48 21.98 -28.79
CA GLU A 21 2.63 22.36 -27.39
C GLU A 21 3.57 21.43 -26.61
N VAL A 22 3.41 20.12 -26.77
CA VAL A 22 4.31 19.14 -26.13
C VAL A 22 5.75 19.30 -26.64
N ALA A 23 5.92 19.50 -27.94
CA ALA A 23 7.22 19.76 -28.55
C ALA A 23 7.89 21.01 -27.97
N ASN A 24 7.14 22.10 -27.85
CA ASN A 24 7.65 23.35 -27.29
C ASN A 24 8.10 23.17 -25.83
N GLN A 25 7.33 22.47 -25.01
CA GLN A 25 7.69 22.25 -23.59
C GLN A 25 8.90 21.34 -23.41
N LEU A 26 9.11 20.40 -24.33
CA LEU A 26 10.24 19.47 -24.30
C LEU A 26 11.45 19.97 -25.12
N ASN A 27 11.34 21.14 -25.74
CA ASN A 27 12.34 21.70 -26.64
C ASN A 27 12.75 20.76 -27.79
N VAL A 28 11.76 20.11 -28.41
CA VAL A 28 11.93 19.21 -29.55
C VAL A 28 11.00 19.61 -30.71
N THR A 29 11.17 19.00 -31.87
CA THR A 29 10.29 19.27 -33.01
C THR A 29 8.93 18.56 -32.87
N PRO A 30 7.82 19.12 -33.36
CA PRO A 30 6.52 18.43 -33.39
C PRO A 30 6.56 17.09 -34.15
N GLN A 31 7.44 16.99 -35.16
CA GLN A 31 7.71 15.76 -35.91
C GLN A 31 8.27 14.67 -34.99
N THR A 32 9.15 15.02 -34.05
CA THR A 32 9.67 14.09 -33.03
C THR A 32 8.53 13.51 -32.19
N ILE A 33 7.63 14.36 -31.69
CA ILE A 33 6.45 13.90 -30.92
C ILE A 33 5.53 13.00 -31.77
N SER A 34 5.37 13.33 -33.06
CA SER A 34 4.58 12.52 -34.00
C SER A 34 5.21 11.15 -34.29
N LYS A 35 6.54 11.07 -34.37
CA LYS A 35 7.28 9.81 -34.54
C LYS A 35 7.16 8.95 -33.29
N TRP A 36 7.34 9.53 -32.09
CA TRP A 36 7.15 8.83 -30.82
C TRP A 36 5.73 8.29 -30.70
N GLY A 37 4.71 9.12 -30.95
CA GLY A 37 3.31 8.73 -30.85
C GLY A 37 2.85 7.68 -31.86
N ARG A 38 3.64 7.39 -32.89
CA ARG A 38 3.39 6.36 -33.91
C ARG A 38 4.37 5.17 -33.82
N ASN A 39 5.16 5.10 -32.76
CA ASN A 39 6.20 4.08 -32.56
C ASN A 39 7.23 4.01 -33.73
N ILE A 40 7.44 5.12 -34.45
CA ILE A 40 8.46 5.20 -35.53
C ILE A 40 9.85 5.39 -34.93
N SER A 41 9.94 6.10 -33.80
CA SER A 41 11.15 6.25 -33.00
C SER A 41 10.77 6.30 -31.52
N TYR A 42 11.75 6.20 -30.64
CA TYR A 42 11.54 6.22 -29.20
C TYR A 42 12.19 7.46 -28.57
N PRO A 43 11.63 8.01 -27.49
CA PRO A 43 12.31 9.00 -26.67
C PRO A 43 13.53 8.36 -26.00
N ASP A 44 14.62 9.12 -25.87
CA ASP A 44 15.78 8.71 -25.09
C ASP A 44 15.49 8.80 -23.58
N LEU A 45 16.48 8.43 -22.76
CA LEU A 45 16.32 8.39 -21.31
C LEU A 45 15.98 9.75 -20.70
N ASP A 46 16.61 10.84 -21.17
CA ASP A 46 16.32 12.19 -20.67
C ASP A 46 14.90 12.62 -21.05
N MET A 47 14.49 12.35 -22.28
CA MET A 47 13.15 12.64 -22.76
C MET A 47 12.08 11.83 -22.03
N LEU A 48 12.37 10.59 -21.61
CA LEU A 48 11.47 9.80 -20.78
C LEU A 48 11.19 10.47 -19.42
N VAL A 49 12.23 10.99 -18.77
CA VAL A 49 12.09 11.72 -17.49
C VAL A 49 11.31 13.02 -17.69
N ARG A 50 11.61 13.78 -18.74
CA ARG A 50 10.88 15.03 -19.02
C ARG A 50 9.43 14.78 -19.39
N LEU A 51 9.14 13.75 -20.17
CA LEU A 51 7.77 13.34 -20.49
C LEU A 51 6.99 12.92 -19.23
N SER A 52 7.63 12.19 -18.31
CA SER A 52 6.99 11.77 -17.06
C SER A 52 6.67 12.98 -16.17
N GLN A 53 7.58 13.95 -16.09
CA GLN A 53 7.35 15.23 -15.40
C GLN A 53 6.23 16.05 -16.06
N LEU A 54 6.27 16.21 -17.39
CA LEU A 54 5.27 16.94 -18.16
C LEU A 54 3.86 16.37 -17.96
N PHE A 55 3.73 15.04 -17.96
CA PHE A 55 2.45 14.38 -17.78
C PHE A 55 2.07 14.15 -16.32
N HIS A 56 2.97 14.46 -15.36
CA HIS A 56 2.81 14.20 -13.92
C HIS A 56 2.53 12.73 -13.60
N ILE A 57 3.30 11.83 -14.19
CA ILE A 57 3.22 10.38 -13.95
C ILE A 57 4.62 9.80 -13.73
N SER A 58 4.71 8.56 -13.26
CA SER A 58 5.99 7.83 -13.20
C SER A 58 6.43 7.37 -14.60
N THR A 59 7.73 7.14 -14.76
CA THR A 59 8.28 6.57 -16.00
C THR A 59 7.74 5.16 -16.27
N ASP A 60 7.48 4.36 -15.23
CA ASP A 60 6.83 3.06 -15.37
C ASP A 60 5.43 3.16 -15.99
N ALA A 61 4.62 4.12 -15.51
CA ALA A 61 3.30 4.37 -16.07
C ALA A 61 3.39 4.86 -17.52
N LEU A 62 4.36 5.73 -17.84
CA LEU A 62 4.61 6.21 -19.19
C LEU A 62 4.95 5.06 -20.16
N LEU A 63 5.82 4.14 -19.71
CA LEU A 63 6.23 2.96 -20.48
C LEU A 63 5.11 1.91 -20.60
N GLY A 64 3.98 2.08 -19.94
CA GLY A 64 2.94 1.05 -19.92
C GLY A 64 3.32 -0.17 -19.07
N ASN A 65 4.39 -0.04 -18.27
CA ASN A 65 4.71 -0.95 -17.17
C ASN A 65 3.88 -0.59 -15.94
N THR A 66 2.59 -0.31 -16.15
CA THR A 66 1.62 -0.41 -15.06
C THR A 66 1.52 -1.89 -14.75
N LYS A 67 2.45 -2.39 -13.93
CA LYS A 67 2.11 -3.51 -13.05
C LYS A 67 0.78 -3.07 -12.44
N PRO A 68 -0.29 -3.88 -12.49
CA PRO A 68 -1.44 -3.58 -11.67
C PRO A 68 -0.87 -3.22 -10.30
N THR A 69 -1.28 -2.07 -9.73
CA THR A 69 -1.00 -1.82 -8.32
C THR A 69 -1.27 -3.12 -7.60
N PHE A 70 -0.42 -3.51 -6.67
CA PHE A 70 -0.52 -4.81 -6.00
C PHE A 70 -1.99 -5.16 -5.68
N PHE A 71 -2.76 -4.15 -5.27
CA PHE A 71 -4.21 -4.14 -5.13
C PHE A 71 -5.08 -4.35 -6.38
N ALA A 72 -4.82 -3.72 -7.54
CA ALA A 72 -5.52 -4.06 -8.78
C ALA A 72 -5.33 -5.54 -9.16
N SER A 73 -4.20 -6.16 -8.79
CA SER A 73 -3.98 -7.60 -8.98
C SER A 73 -4.74 -8.46 -7.96
N LEU A 74 -4.93 -7.95 -6.74
CA LEU A 74 -5.66 -8.62 -5.67
C LEU A 74 -7.19 -8.50 -5.82
N PHE A 75 -7.68 -7.34 -6.24
CA PHE A 75 -9.12 -7.02 -6.31
C PHE A 75 -9.75 -7.29 -7.68
N SER A 76 -8.96 -7.68 -8.70
CA SER A 76 -9.49 -8.04 -10.03
C SER A 76 -10.14 -9.43 -10.11
N LYS A 77 -10.03 -10.28 -9.09
CA LYS A 77 -10.71 -11.58 -9.06
C LYS A 77 -12.10 -11.51 -8.42
N LYS A 78 -13.07 -11.03 -9.20
CA LYS A 78 -14.48 -11.42 -9.00
C LYS A 78 -14.65 -12.86 -9.49
N LYS A 79 -15.07 -13.76 -8.57
CA LYS A 79 -15.41 -15.19 -8.75
C LYS A 79 -14.32 -16.11 -9.29
N ARG A 80 -13.59 -16.74 -8.35
CA ARG A 80 -13.38 -18.21 -8.35
C ARG A 80 -12.87 -18.62 -6.98
N GLY A 81 -13.76 -19.19 -6.17
CA GLY A 81 -13.33 -20.05 -5.09
C GLY A 81 -12.54 -21.22 -5.67
N LYS A 82 -11.34 -21.44 -5.14
CA LYS A 82 -10.68 -22.75 -5.00
C LYS A 82 -9.40 -22.56 -4.20
N THR A 83 -9.45 -23.11 -2.99
CA THR A 83 -8.40 -23.64 -2.13
C THR A 83 -7.01 -23.73 -2.73
N MET A 84 -6.01 -23.20 -2.02
CA MET A 84 -4.67 -23.76 -1.73
C MET A 84 -4.09 -22.90 -0.59
N GLU A 85 -3.38 -23.36 0.43
CA GLU A 85 -3.17 -24.69 1.00
C GLU A 85 -2.79 -24.40 2.47
N LYS A 86 -3.28 -25.21 3.40
CA LYS A 86 -2.84 -25.20 4.81
C LYS A 86 -1.37 -25.62 4.88
N VAL A 87 -0.61 -25.12 5.87
CA VAL A 87 0.33 -25.83 6.80
C VAL A 87 1.45 -24.88 7.25
N PRO A 88 1.95 -24.92 8.50
CA PRO A 88 1.37 -25.32 9.78
C PRO A 88 1.20 -24.12 10.73
N ALA A 89 0.10 -24.11 11.49
CA ALA A 89 0.04 -23.33 12.72
C ALA A 89 0.71 -24.12 13.85
N THR A 90 1.37 -23.36 14.74
CA THR A 90 1.80 -23.65 16.13
C THR A 90 3.04 -24.55 16.34
N PRO A 91 3.82 -24.35 17.43
CA PRO A 91 3.42 -24.30 18.84
C PRO A 91 3.39 -22.86 19.36
N SER A 92 2.47 -22.38 20.21
CA SER A 92 1.53 -22.98 21.14
C SER A 92 0.47 -21.93 21.44
N THR A 93 -0.77 -22.17 21.02
CA THR A 93 -1.93 -21.40 21.49
C THR A 93 -2.24 -21.87 22.90
N ILE A 94 -1.91 -21.05 23.89
CA ILE A 94 -2.67 -21.06 25.14
C ILE A 94 -4.10 -20.70 24.73
N GLN A 95 -5.00 -21.66 24.86
CA GLN A 95 -6.43 -21.41 24.80
C GLN A 95 -6.78 -20.57 26.03
N THR A 96 -7.24 -19.35 25.81
CA THR A 96 -8.13 -18.68 26.75
C THR A 96 -9.37 -18.27 25.99
N ASP A 97 -10.46 -18.86 26.44
CA ASP A 97 -11.87 -18.61 26.21
C ASP A 97 -12.29 -17.41 25.36
N LYS A 98 -13.27 -17.72 24.50
CA LYS A 98 -14.29 -16.78 24.05
C LYS A 98 -14.88 -16.03 25.25
N LEU A 99 -14.60 -14.73 25.39
CA LEU A 99 -15.41 -13.86 26.23
C LEU A 99 -15.45 -12.41 25.70
N SER A 100 -16.68 -11.93 25.52
CA SER A 100 -17.13 -10.53 25.41
C SER A 100 -16.94 -9.77 24.09
N SER A 101 -18.08 -9.28 23.60
CA SER A 101 -18.29 -8.31 22.52
C SER A 101 -17.81 -6.88 22.86
N SER A 102 -16.75 -6.71 23.67
CA SER A 102 -16.32 -5.40 24.19
C SER A 102 -14.80 -5.15 24.10
N GLU A 103 -14.06 -6.00 23.40
CA GLU A 103 -12.61 -5.88 23.31
C GLU A 103 -12.22 -4.97 22.14
N LYS A 104 -11.49 -3.89 22.42
CA LYS A 104 -11.01 -2.98 21.37
C LYS A 104 -10.01 -3.69 20.45
N GLN A 105 -10.09 -3.45 19.16
CA GLN A 105 -9.29 -4.13 18.14
C GLN A 105 -8.27 -3.17 17.51
N ILE A 106 -6.99 -3.42 17.73
CA ILE A 106 -5.89 -2.81 16.99
C ILE A 106 -5.47 -3.76 15.87
N MET A 107 -5.56 -3.29 14.62
CA MET A 107 -5.16 -4.09 13.46
C MET A 107 -3.90 -3.53 12.81
N ILE A 108 -2.87 -4.37 12.72
CA ILE A 108 -1.62 -4.07 12.03
C ILE A 108 -1.70 -4.61 10.60
N PHE A 109 -1.58 -3.72 9.61
CA PHE A 109 -1.53 -4.12 8.21
C PHE A 109 -0.10 -4.07 7.65
N SER A 110 0.33 -5.18 7.04
CA SER A 110 1.67 -5.31 6.43
C SER A 110 1.63 -5.92 5.02
N VAL A 111 2.72 -5.75 4.29
CA VAL A 111 2.90 -6.27 2.94
C VAL A 111 3.26 -7.76 3.03
N SER A 112 2.28 -8.66 2.96
CA SER A 112 2.55 -10.10 2.94
C SER A 112 2.98 -10.54 1.54
N SER A 113 4.27 -10.52 1.25
CA SER A 113 4.82 -11.09 0.04
C SER A 113 6.13 -11.77 0.40
N TRP A 114 6.00 -13.03 0.86
CA TRP A 114 7.10 -13.90 1.27
C TRP A 114 7.79 -13.42 2.56
N ILE A 115 8.30 -14.36 3.35
CA ILE A 115 8.94 -14.11 4.65
C ILE A 115 10.15 -13.20 4.42
N THR A 116 9.93 -11.90 4.53
CA THR A 116 10.95 -10.85 4.52
C THR A 116 11.26 -10.51 5.97
N GLU A 117 12.42 -9.93 6.24
CA GLU A 117 12.80 -9.50 7.60
C GLU A 117 11.77 -8.54 8.24
N GLY A 118 11.04 -7.77 7.40
CA GLY A 118 9.93 -6.91 7.83
C GLY A 118 8.78 -7.68 8.47
N GLU A 119 8.44 -8.88 7.98
CA GLU A 119 7.33 -9.69 8.54
C GLU A 119 7.64 -10.16 9.98
N LEU A 120 8.90 -10.53 10.25
CA LEU A 120 9.34 -10.90 11.60
C LEU A 120 9.30 -9.70 12.57
N GLN A 121 9.62 -8.50 12.09
CA GLN A 121 9.52 -7.29 12.91
C GLN A 121 8.05 -6.93 13.19
N THR A 122 7.17 -7.03 12.20
CA THR A 122 5.73 -6.81 12.40
C THR A 122 5.17 -7.81 13.42
N GLN A 123 5.56 -9.08 13.33
CA GLN A 123 5.15 -10.10 14.30
C GLN A 123 5.68 -9.81 15.71
N ARG A 124 6.94 -9.34 15.85
CA ARG A 124 7.49 -8.92 17.14
C ARG A 124 6.74 -7.73 17.73
N LEU A 125 6.41 -6.74 16.91
CA LEU A 125 5.58 -5.60 17.31
C LEU A 125 4.24 -6.10 17.85
N GLN A 126 3.54 -6.95 17.08
CA GLN A 126 2.25 -7.52 17.46
C GLN A 126 2.31 -8.24 18.81
N LEU A 127 3.26 -9.17 18.99
CA LEU A 127 3.41 -9.94 20.22
C LEU A 127 3.75 -9.07 21.43
N LYS A 128 4.67 -8.12 21.27
CA LYS A 128 5.09 -7.23 22.37
C LYS A 128 3.96 -6.28 22.78
N LEU A 129 3.25 -5.73 21.80
CA LEU A 129 2.15 -4.80 22.04
C LEU A 129 0.95 -5.52 22.68
N GLN A 130 0.61 -6.73 22.20
CA GLN A 130 -0.38 -7.60 22.83
C GLN A 130 -0.02 -7.88 24.29
N LYS A 131 1.23 -8.30 24.54
CA LYS A 131 1.72 -8.58 25.90
C LYS A 131 1.62 -7.34 26.79
N TYR A 132 1.97 -6.16 26.28
CA TYR A 132 1.88 -4.91 27.02
C TYR A 132 0.45 -4.66 27.49
N PHE A 133 -0.54 -4.70 26.59
CA PHE A 133 -1.95 -4.48 26.96
C PHE A 133 -2.48 -5.54 27.93
N THR A 134 -2.11 -6.80 27.76
CA THR A 134 -2.47 -7.87 28.70
C THR A 134 -1.89 -7.61 30.10
N VAL A 135 -0.62 -7.19 30.20
CA VAL A 135 0.02 -6.85 31.49
C VAL A 135 -0.65 -5.64 32.15
N GLN A 136 -1.02 -4.63 31.36
CA GLN A 136 -1.75 -3.44 31.82
C GLN A 136 -3.25 -3.69 32.08
N ARG A 137 -3.73 -4.93 31.94
CA ARG A 137 -5.14 -5.33 32.09
C ARG A 137 -6.09 -4.55 31.19
N GLN A 138 -5.62 -4.12 30.03
CA GLN A 138 -6.45 -3.51 29.00
C GLN A 138 -7.01 -4.59 28.08
N SER A 139 -8.33 -4.58 27.88
CA SER A 139 -9.02 -5.47 26.94
C SER A 139 -8.82 -4.94 25.52
N ILE A 140 -7.62 -5.15 24.98
CA ILE A 140 -7.23 -4.76 23.63
C ILE A 140 -6.58 -5.96 22.94
N ALA A 141 -7.16 -6.37 21.82
CA ALA A 141 -6.59 -7.36 20.94
C ALA A 141 -5.77 -6.68 19.84
N VAL A 142 -4.57 -7.22 19.58
CA VAL A 142 -3.65 -6.76 18.54
C VAL A 142 -3.50 -7.86 17.51
N GLU A 143 -4.09 -7.66 16.33
CA GLU A 143 -4.10 -8.63 15.25
C GLU A 143 -3.29 -8.14 14.05
N MET A 144 -2.69 -9.07 13.29
CA MET A 144 -1.93 -8.76 12.09
C MET A 144 -2.65 -9.30 10.85
N TYR A 145 -2.79 -8.46 9.84
CA TYR A 145 -3.44 -8.81 8.57
C TYR A 145 -2.60 -8.39 7.38
N SER A 146 -2.69 -9.19 6.30
CA SER A 146 -2.23 -8.74 4.99
C SER A 146 -3.06 -7.55 4.52
N LEU A 147 -2.42 -6.62 3.82
CA LEU A 147 -3.10 -5.53 3.12
C LEU A 147 -4.26 -6.00 2.22
N SER A 148 -4.22 -7.23 1.69
CA SER A 148 -5.33 -7.76 0.88
C SER A 148 -6.64 -7.93 1.66
N LYS A 149 -6.58 -8.02 2.99
CA LYS A 149 -7.74 -8.22 3.88
C LYS A 149 -8.30 -6.91 4.44
N VAL A 150 -7.75 -5.76 4.06
CA VAL A 150 -8.20 -4.44 4.53
C VAL A 150 -9.71 -4.28 4.39
N ALA A 151 -10.27 -4.53 3.21
CA ALA A 151 -11.70 -4.37 2.96
C ALA A 151 -12.60 -5.29 3.82
N GLU A 152 -12.08 -6.43 4.27
CA GLU A 152 -12.82 -7.39 5.11
C GLU A 152 -12.66 -7.07 6.61
N LYS A 153 -11.47 -6.66 7.04
CA LYS A 153 -11.09 -6.61 8.46
C LYS A 153 -11.06 -5.19 9.03
N ALA A 154 -10.59 -4.21 8.25
CA ALA A 154 -10.43 -2.84 8.71
C ALA A 154 -11.71 -2.20 9.29
N PRO A 155 -12.94 -2.49 8.79
CA PRO A 155 -14.16 -1.91 9.36
C PRO A 155 -14.45 -2.31 10.82
N ALA A 156 -13.85 -3.41 11.31
CA ALA A 156 -14.00 -3.87 12.69
C ALA A 156 -12.86 -3.38 13.61
N ALA A 157 -11.92 -2.61 13.09
CA ALA A 157 -10.82 -2.07 13.87
C ALA A 157 -11.24 -0.78 14.59
N ASP A 158 -10.88 -0.67 15.86
CA ASP A 158 -10.91 0.59 16.60
C ASP A 158 -9.70 1.46 16.27
N LEU A 159 -8.60 0.84 15.85
CA LEU A 159 -7.40 1.52 15.36
C LEU A 159 -6.68 0.68 14.32
N ILE A 160 -6.23 1.33 13.27
CA ILE A 160 -5.33 0.74 12.29
C ILE A 160 -3.92 1.25 12.55
N LEU A 161 -2.99 0.32 12.74
CA LEU A 161 -1.60 0.62 12.96
C LEU A 161 -0.83 0.27 11.68
N LEU A 162 -0.38 1.31 10.96
CA LEU A 162 0.24 1.16 9.66
C LEU A 162 1.76 1.18 9.81
N THR A 163 2.42 0.13 9.31
CA THR A 163 3.89 0.04 9.28
C THR A 163 4.48 1.00 8.24
N PRO A 164 5.73 1.46 8.39
CA PRO A 164 6.36 2.39 7.44
C PRO A 164 6.38 1.84 6.01
N GLU A 165 6.60 0.53 5.89
CA GLU A 165 6.64 -0.19 4.61
C GLU A 165 5.30 -0.16 3.89
N ALA A 166 4.19 -0.11 4.63
CA ALA A 166 2.83 -0.05 4.10
C ALA A 166 2.30 1.38 3.94
N GLN A 167 3.12 2.42 4.16
CA GLN A 167 2.71 3.82 4.06
C GLN A 167 2.08 4.19 2.71
N PHE A 168 2.49 3.54 1.62
CA PHE A 168 1.91 3.75 0.29
C PHE A 168 0.40 3.45 0.24
N ALA A 169 -0.11 2.60 1.13
CA ALA A 169 -1.52 2.24 1.22
C ALA A 169 -2.36 3.23 2.05
N LEU A 170 -1.74 4.25 2.65
CA LEU A 170 -2.41 5.18 3.56
C LEU A 170 -3.63 5.86 2.92
N LYS A 171 -3.51 6.33 1.68
CA LYS A 171 -4.60 7.01 0.98
C LYS A 171 -5.79 6.08 0.72
N GLU A 172 -5.51 4.85 0.28
CA GLU A 172 -6.56 3.85 0.01
C GLU A 172 -7.25 3.40 1.31
N LEU A 173 -6.49 3.29 2.41
CA LEU A 173 -7.04 3.00 3.74
C LEU A 173 -7.97 4.11 4.22
N GLN A 174 -7.57 5.38 4.07
CA GLN A 174 -8.40 6.53 4.43
C GLN A 174 -9.71 6.58 3.63
N GLU A 175 -9.68 6.19 2.36
CA GLU A 175 -10.88 6.10 1.51
C GLU A 175 -11.77 4.90 1.90
N ALA A 176 -11.17 3.76 2.25
CA ALA A 176 -11.90 2.52 2.58
C ALA A 176 -12.55 2.54 3.98
N VAL A 177 -11.90 3.18 4.96
CA VAL A 177 -12.35 3.24 6.35
C VAL A 177 -12.23 4.68 6.89
N PRO A 178 -13.08 5.61 6.40
CA PRO A 178 -12.94 7.04 6.68
C PRO A 178 -13.14 7.44 8.14
N HIS A 179 -13.71 6.55 8.96
CA HIS A 179 -14.00 6.80 10.38
C HIS A 179 -13.07 6.04 11.33
N THR A 180 -12.20 5.18 10.82
CA THR A 180 -11.26 4.42 11.65
C THR A 180 -9.94 5.20 11.73
N PRO A 181 -9.43 5.51 12.93
CA PRO A 181 -8.16 6.19 13.06
C PRO A 181 -7.02 5.31 12.52
N ILE A 182 -6.05 5.95 11.86
CA ILE A 182 -4.87 5.30 11.31
C ILE A 182 -3.63 5.93 11.95
N LEU A 183 -2.89 5.13 12.71
CA LEU A 183 -1.60 5.49 13.30
C LEU A 183 -0.47 4.95 12.43
N LEU A 184 0.21 5.83 11.70
CA LEU A 184 1.40 5.48 10.92
C LEU A 184 2.64 5.50 11.82
N LEU A 185 3.36 4.37 11.90
CA LEU A 185 4.64 4.31 12.57
C LEU A 185 5.74 4.93 11.71
N SER A 186 6.66 5.65 12.36
CA SER A 186 7.93 6.02 11.75
C SER A 186 8.87 4.81 11.64
N SER A 187 9.83 4.87 10.71
CA SER A 187 10.89 3.86 10.57
C SER A 187 11.67 3.66 11.87
N GLN A 188 11.83 4.71 12.68
CA GLN A 188 12.54 4.65 13.96
C GLN A 188 11.72 3.91 15.02
N GLU A 189 10.43 4.21 15.16
CA GLU A 189 9.54 3.51 16.10
C GLU A 189 9.41 2.03 15.74
N TYR A 190 9.29 1.73 14.45
CA TYR A 190 9.18 0.37 13.98
C TYR A 190 10.49 -0.42 14.17
N GLY A 191 11.65 0.22 14.02
CA GLY A 191 12.96 -0.41 14.25
C GLY A 191 13.30 -0.62 15.72
N LEU A 192 13.01 0.37 16.59
CA LEU A 192 13.34 0.32 18.02
C LEU A 192 12.27 -0.39 18.86
N LEU A 193 11.03 -0.43 18.38
CA LEU A 193 9.86 -0.95 19.09
C LEU A 193 9.72 -0.38 20.52
N PRO A 194 9.61 0.95 20.71
CA PRO A 194 9.32 1.55 22.01
C PRO A 194 7.84 1.30 22.39
N ILE A 195 7.56 0.09 22.89
CA ILE A 195 6.18 -0.44 23.03
C ILE A 195 5.29 0.43 23.90
N GLU A 196 5.80 0.97 25.00
CA GLU A 196 5.05 1.88 25.89
C GLU A 196 4.58 3.12 25.13
N GLN A 197 5.49 3.80 24.41
CA GLN A 197 5.16 4.95 23.58
C GLN A 197 4.17 4.61 22.47
N ILE A 198 4.35 3.48 21.78
CA ILE A 198 3.44 3.04 20.72
C ILE A 198 2.05 2.75 21.30
N ALA A 199 1.98 2.12 22.48
CA ALA A 199 0.73 1.80 23.16
C ALA A 199 -0.01 3.07 23.61
N GLU A 200 0.69 4.03 24.21
CA GLU A 200 0.12 5.32 24.61
C GLU A 200 -0.46 6.09 23.42
N LYS A 201 0.30 6.19 22.32
CA LYS A 201 -0.19 6.79 21.07
C LYS A 201 -1.41 6.06 20.53
N SER A 202 -1.42 4.73 20.61
CA SER A 202 -2.55 3.91 20.16
C SER A 202 -3.79 4.19 20.99
N LEU A 203 -3.67 4.25 22.31
CA LEU A 203 -4.77 4.60 23.21
C LEU A 203 -5.31 5.99 22.94
N GLN A 204 -4.43 6.97 22.77
CA GLN A 204 -4.81 8.35 22.48
C GLN A 204 -5.54 8.48 21.14
N ALA A 205 -5.15 7.71 20.12
CA ALA A 205 -5.80 7.71 18.81
C ALA A 205 -7.20 7.07 18.83
N MET A 206 -7.52 6.26 19.85
CA MET A 206 -8.81 5.59 20.03
C MET A 206 -9.80 6.35 20.93
N LEU A 207 -9.42 7.53 21.45
CA LEU A 207 -10.27 8.40 22.28
C LEU A 207 -10.98 9.44 21.42
#